data_AF-A0A836P1I5-F1
#
_entry.id   AF-A0A836P1I5-F1
#
_cell.length_a   1.000
_cell.length_b   1.000
_cell.length_c   1.000
_cell.angle_alpha   90.00
_cell.angle_beta   90.00
_cell.angle_gamma   90.00
#
_symmetry.space_group_name_H-M   'P 1'
#
loop_
_entity.id
_entity.type
_entity.pdbx_description
1 polymer ?
#
loop_
_entity_poly.entity_id
_entity_poly.type
_entity_poly.pdbx_seq_one_letter_code
_entity_poly.pdbx_strand_id
1 'polypeptide(L)'
;MLLWRNVSAEVSTQQEVAELVQSALMGDFGQRLALEDKHGFYLEFGRQLNGLLETTSLSLERISSLLSALAEGDLTVRMDGDFQGVFARMRDDANATLAQLTGIVSGIQTSATQIRSAASEIAAGNNDLSQRTEQQAANLEETAASMEELTFTVKQNAEHARQANQLAIGAADVASHGGSVVAQVVTTMSGIESSSKKIAEIISVIDGIA
;
A
#
# COMPACT_ATOMS: atom_id res chain seq x y z
N MET A 1 -7.51 -14.01 100.02
CA MET A 1 -8.47 -13.09 99.37
C MET A 1 -8.29 -13.28 97.87
N LEU A 2 -9.06 -14.18 97.26
CA LEU A 2 -8.98 -14.45 95.81
C LEU A 2 -9.79 -13.39 95.09
N LEU A 3 -9.10 -12.47 94.41
CA LEU A 3 -9.71 -11.51 93.50
C LEU A 3 -10.26 -12.31 92.31
N TRP A 4 -11.57 -12.53 92.25
CA TRP A 4 -12.23 -13.01 91.03
C TRP A 4 -12.12 -11.90 89.98
N ARG A 5 -11.08 -11.97 89.14
CA ARG A 5 -10.93 -11.12 87.96
C ARG A 5 -11.99 -11.56 86.96
N ASN A 6 -12.87 -10.65 86.55
CA ASN A 6 -13.90 -10.95 85.54
C ASN A 6 -13.20 -11.18 84.19
N VAL A 7 -13.08 -12.45 83.76
CA VAL A 7 -12.36 -12.89 82.55
C VAL A 7 -13.29 -13.01 81.33
N SER A 8 -14.61 -12.86 81.51
CA SER A 8 -15.60 -13.08 80.45
C SER A 8 -15.45 -12.09 79.29
N ALA A 9 -15.13 -10.83 79.58
CA ALA A 9 -14.88 -9.80 78.57
C ALA A 9 -13.57 -10.03 77.79
N GLU A 10 -12.56 -10.61 78.45
CA GLU A 10 -11.26 -10.95 77.86
C GLU A 10 -11.43 -12.10 76.86
N VAL A 11 -12.15 -13.16 77.24
CA VAL A 11 -12.42 -14.31 76.36
C VAL A 11 -13.27 -13.92 75.14
N SER A 12 -14.30 -13.08 75.32
CA SER A 12 -15.13 -12.60 74.20
C SER A 12 -14.29 -11.83 73.17
N THR A 13 -13.45 -10.91 73.63
CA THR A 13 -12.60 -10.11 72.74
C THR A 13 -11.57 -10.99 72.02
N GLN A 14 -11.03 -12.02 72.66
CA GLN A 14 -10.13 -12.97 72.00
C GLN A 14 -10.82 -13.76 70.88
N GLN A 15 -12.08 -14.16 71.10
CA GLN A 15 -12.85 -14.89 70.10
C GLN A 15 -13.19 -13.99 68.89
N GLU A 16 -13.62 -12.75 69.13
CA GLU A 16 -13.86 -11.76 68.07
C GLU A 16 -12.60 -11.48 67.23
N VAL A 17 -11.43 -11.34 67.88
CA VAL A 17 -10.16 -11.16 67.17
C VAL A 17 -9.80 -12.39 66.35
N ALA A 18 -10.01 -13.60 66.88
CA ALA A 18 -9.74 -14.83 66.15
C ALA A 18 -10.61 -14.95 64.89
N GLU A 19 -11.90 -14.65 64.99
CA GLU A 19 -12.83 -14.64 63.85
C GLU A 19 -12.45 -13.60 62.80
N LEU A 20 -12.04 -12.41 63.24
CA LEU A 20 -11.59 -11.35 62.35
C LEU A 20 -10.29 -11.72 61.61
N VAL A 21 -9.33 -12.31 62.32
CA VAL A 21 -8.08 -12.79 61.71
C VAL A 21 -8.36 -13.90 60.71
N GLN A 22 -9.27 -14.84 61.02
CA GLN A 22 -9.68 -15.87 60.05
C GLN A 22 -10.30 -15.26 58.80
N SER A 23 -11.15 -14.24 58.93
CA SER A 23 -11.73 -13.53 57.79
C SER A 23 -10.64 -12.86 56.94
N ALA A 24 -9.70 -12.17 57.58
CA ALA A 24 -8.56 -11.54 56.89
C ALA A 24 -7.65 -12.56 56.18
N LEU A 25 -7.41 -13.73 56.79
CA LEU A 25 -6.67 -14.83 56.15
C LEU A 25 -7.38 -15.38 54.91
N MET A 26 -8.71 -15.28 54.86
CA MET A 26 -9.53 -15.64 53.71
C MET A 26 -9.69 -14.50 52.70
N GLY A 27 -9.00 -13.36 52.91
CA GLY A 27 -9.00 -12.20 52.03
C GLY A 27 -10.13 -11.19 52.30
N ASP A 28 -10.96 -11.41 53.32
CA ASP A 28 -11.97 -10.45 53.75
C ASP A 28 -11.37 -9.48 54.78
N PHE A 29 -10.93 -8.33 54.29
CA PHE A 29 -10.44 -7.21 55.10
C PHE A 29 -11.52 -6.17 55.39
N GLY A 30 -12.81 -6.43 55.09
CA GLY A 30 -13.91 -5.50 55.31
C GLY A 30 -14.45 -5.48 56.74
N GLN A 31 -14.25 -6.58 57.48
CA GLN A 31 -14.74 -6.73 58.84
C GLN A 31 -13.96 -5.90 59.87
N ARG A 32 -14.61 -5.52 60.97
CA ARG A 32 -14.03 -4.66 62.03
C ARG A 32 -14.42 -5.18 63.41
N LEU A 33 -13.56 -4.96 64.40
CA LEU A 33 -13.90 -5.17 65.80
C LEU A 33 -14.89 -4.10 66.28
N ALA A 34 -15.93 -4.54 66.98
CA ALA A 34 -16.81 -3.67 67.76
C ALA A 34 -16.03 -3.03 68.91
N LEU A 35 -16.22 -1.73 69.16
CA LEU A 35 -15.42 -0.97 70.13
C LEU A 35 -16.24 -0.48 71.32
N GLU A 36 -17.58 -0.59 71.27
CA GLU A 36 -18.53 0.01 72.19
C GLU A 36 -18.34 -0.45 73.64
N ASP A 37 -18.08 -1.74 73.83
CA ASP A 37 -17.89 -2.35 75.15
C ASP A 37 -16.41 -2.45 75.58
N LYS A 38 -15.49 -1.98 74.72
CA LYS A 38 -14.04 -2.13 74.93
C LYS A 38 -13.46 -0.91 75.65
N HIS A 39 -12.56 -1.16 76.60
CA HIS A 39 -11.96 -0.12 77.44
C HIS A 39 -10.45 -0.35 77.60
N GLY A 40 -9.72 0.73 77.92
CA GLY A 40 -8.28 0.68 78.17
C GLY A 40 -7.49 0.09 77.00
N PHE A 41 -6.65 -0.90 77.29
CA PHE A 41 -5.80 -1.56 76.30
C PHE A 41 -6.59 -2.17 75.13
N TYR A 42 -7.72 -2.86 75.39
CA TYR A 42 -8.48 -3.54 74.34
C TYR A 42 -9.15 -2.58 73.35
N LEU A 43 -9.55 -1.39 73.82
CA LEU A 43 -10.07 -0.33 72.96
C LEU A 43 -8.98 0.18 72.00
N GLU A 44 -7.80 0.45 72.54
CA GLU A 44 -6.66 0.96 71.76
C GLU A 44 -6.17 -0.09 70.76
N PHE A 45 -6.04 -1.34 71.20
CA PHE A 45 -5.72 -2.46 70.32
C PHE A 45 -6.76 -2.62 69.21
N GLY A 46 -8.04 -2.55 69.54
CA GLY A 46 -9.13 -2.65 68.55
C GLY A 46 -9.10 -1.53 67.51
N ARG A 47 -8.81 -0.29 67.93
CA ARG A 47 -8.61 0.84 67.00
C ARG A 47 -7.44 0.62 66.05
N GLN A 48 -6.30 0.17 66.58
CA GLN A 48 -5.11 -0.10 65.78
C GLN A 48 -5.34 -1.24 64.79
N LEU A 49 -6.02 -2.32 65.20
CA LEU A 49 -6.34 -3.44 64.32
C LEU A 49 -7.34 -3.01 63.22
N ASN A 50 -8.38 -2.26 63.57
CA ASN A 50 -9.33 -1.72 62.61
C ASN A 50 -8.64 -0.79 61.60
N GLY A 51 -7.72 0.08 62.04
CA GLY A 51 -6.96 0.96 61.15
C GLY A 51 -6.00 0.21 60.22
N LEU A 52 -5.37 -0.88 60.70
CA LEU A 52 -4.56 -1.76 59.86
C LEU A 52 -5.42 -2.41 58.77
N LEU A 53 -6.56 -3.00 59.15
CA LEU A 53 -7.48 -3.64 58.20
C LEU A 53 -8.04 -2.64 57.20
N GLU A 54 -8.37 -1.42 57.63
CA GLU A 54 -8.82 -0.34 56.74
C GLU A 54 -7.76 0.03 55.71
N THR A 55 -6.52 0.23 56.15
CA THR A 55 -5.41 0.56 55.25
C THR A 55 -5.15 -0.55 54.23
N THR A 56 -5.20 -1.81 54.68
CA THR A 56 -5.02 -2.98 53.82
C THR A 56 -6.18 -3.14 52.83
N SER A 57 -7.43 -3.06 53.29
CA SER A 57 -8.63 -3.19 52.44
C SER A 57 -8.63 -2.13 51.34
N LEU A 58 -8.45 -0.86 51.71
CA LEU A 58 -8.43 0.24 50.76
C LEU A 58 -7.36 0.04 49.69
N SER A 59 -6.14 -0.36 50.09
CA SER A 59 -5.03 -0.56 49.16
C SER A 59 -5.28 -1.71 48.18
N LEU A 60 -5.80 -2.83 48.67
CA LEU A 60 -6.12 -3.99 47.84
C LEU A 60 -7.30 -3.72 46.90
N GLU A 61 -8.34 -3.02 47.36
CA GLU A 61 -9.48 -2.61 46.54
C GLU A 61 -9.05 -1.70 45.38
N ARG A 62 -8.15 -0.74 45.63
CA ARG A 62 -7.62 0.15 44.56
C ARG A 62 -6.88 -0.64 43.49
N ILE A 63 -6.04 -1.59 43.88
CA ILE A 63 -5.27 -2.41 42.94
C ILE A 63 -6.21 -3.35 42.18
N SER A 64 -7.15 -3.99 42.86
CA SER A 64 -8.13 -4.86 42.22
C SER A 64 -8.96 -4.10 41.18
N SER A 65 -9.40 -2.87 41.52
CA SER A 65 -10.13 -2.00 40.59
C SER A 65 -9.28 -1.60 39.39
N LEU A 66 -8.01 -1.25 39.61
CA LEU A 66 -7.07 -0.92 38.55
C LEU A 66 -6.83 -2.11 37.61
N LEU A 67 -6.61 -3.31 38.15
CA LEU A 67 -6.42 -4.51 37.35
C LEU A 67 -7.69 -4.90 36.57
N SER A 68 -8.88 -4.65 37.14
CA SER A 68 -10.16 -4.88 36.45
C SER A 68 -10.32 -3.93 35.27
N ALA A 69 -10.08 -2.63 35.47
CA ALA A 69 -10.09 -1.64 34.40
C ALA A 69 -9.05 -1.96 33.31
N LEU A 70 -7.85 -2.39 33.70
CA LEU A 70 -6.82 -2.84 32.76
C LEU A 70 -7.27 -4.06 31.93
N ALA A 71 -7.96 -5.02 32.56
CA ALA A 71 -8.52 -6.19 31.85
C ALA A 71 -9.64 -5.79 30.86
N GLU A 72 -10.38 -4.73 31.15
CA GLU A 72 -11.36 -4.12 30.25
C GLU A 72 -10.71 -3.23 29.16
N GLY A 73 -9.39 -3.03 29.22
CA GLY A 73 -8.63 -2.21 28.27
C GLY A 73 -8.63 -0.72 28.59
N ASP A 74 -9.14 -0.31 29.75
CA ASP A 74 -9.06 1.06 30.22
C ASP A 74 -7.67 1.36 30.80
N LEU A 75 -6.83 1.99 29.97
CA LEU A 75 -5.49 2.43 30.36
C LEU A 75 -5.47 3.86 30.95
N THR A 76 -6.63 4.47 31.19
CA THR A 76 -6.75 5.84 31.70
C THR A 76 -6.79 5.91 33.22
N VAL A 77 -7.19 4.82 33.88
CA VAL A 77 -7.23 4.74 35.35
C VAL A 77 -5.86 4.92 35.98
N ARG A 78 -5.80 5.52 37.17
CA ARG A 78 -4.56 5.65 37.95
C ARG A 78 -4.84 5.28 39.39
N MET A 79 -3.82 4.73 40.05
CA MET A 79 -3.87 4.53 41.49
C MET A 79 -3.40 5.82 42.15
N ASP A 80 -4.35 6.63 42.59
CA ASP A 80 -4.10 7.88 43.32
C ASP A 80 -4.30 7.68 44.83
N GLY A 81 -3.58 8.44 45.65
CA GLY A 81 -3.70 8.41 47.10
C GLY A 81 -2.36 8.46 47.84
N ASP A 82 -2.45 8.74 49.14
CA ASP A 82 -1.31 8.70 50.06
C ASP A 82 -1.13 7.27 50.59
N PHE A 83 -0.25 6.54 49.92
CA PHE A 83 0.16 5.20 50.32
C PHE A 83 1.56 5.26 50.93
N GLN A 84 1.84 4.35 51.86
CA GLN A 84 3.11 4.28 52.56
C GLN A 84 3.74 2.89 52.42
N GLY A 85 5.06 2.82 52.50
CA GLY A 85 5.82 1.56 52.45
C GLY A 85 5.55 0.75 51.18
N VAL A 86 5.20 -0.53 51.34
CA VAL A 86 4.97 -1.45 50.22
C VAL A 86 3.81 -1.01 49.32
N PHE A 87 2.74 -0.43 49.90
CA PHE A 87 1.59 0.03 49.12
C PHE A 87 1.93 1.22 48.23
N ALA A 88 2.84 2.10 48.68
CA ALA A 88 3.35 3.20 47.87
C ALA A 88 4.10 2.69 46.64
N ARG A 89 4.97 1.71 46.83
CA ARG A 89 5.71 1.07 45.73
C ARG A 89 4.77 0.38 44.75
N MET A 90 3.76 -0.32 45.27
CA MET A 90 2.76 -1.01 44.47
C MET A 90 1.95 -0.04 43.59
N ARG A 91 1.58 1.12 44.14
CA ARG A 91 0.98 2.23 43.39
C ARG A 91 1.90 2.68 42.25
N ASP A 92 3.16 2.95 42.57
CA ASP A 92 4.12 3.49 41.61
C ASP A 92 4.38 2.49 40.47
N ASP A 93 4.55 1.20 40.79
CA ASP A 93 4.76 0.11 39.83
C ASP A 93 3.52 -0.10 38.94
N ALA A 94 2.32 -0.05 39.51
CA ALA A 94 1.06 -0.16 38.76
C ALA A 94 0.88 1.01 37.78
N ASN A 95 1.12 2.23 38.24
CA ASN A 95 1.04 3.43 37.39
C ASN A 95 2.12 3.43 36.29
N ALA A 96 3.34 2.98 36.59
CA ALA A 96 4.41 2.84 35.60
C ALA A 96 4.05 1.81 34.52
N THR A 97 3.46 0.68 34.92
CA THR A 97 2.99 -0.36 33.99
C THR A 97 1.91 0.17 33.06
N LEU A 98 0.92 0.89 33.60
CA LEU A 98 -0.12 1.54 32.80
C LEU A 98 0.44 2.59 31.84
N ALA A 99 1.41 3.40 32.28
CA ALA A 99 2.06 4.38 31.42
C ALA A 99 2.78 3.71 30.25
N GLN A 100 3.51 2.61 30.52
CA GLN A 100 4.21 1.86 29.48
C GLN A 100 3.24 1.22 28.48
N LEU A 101 2.17 0.59 28.95
CA LEU A 101 1.14 0.00 28.09
C LEU A 101 0.43 1.08 27.25
N THR A 102 0.10 2.22 27.84
CA THR A 102 -0.48 3.37 27.12
C THR A 102 0.44 3.83 26.00
N GLY A 103 1.75 3.97 26.28
CA GLY A 103 2.74 4.34 25.28
C GLY A 103 2.83 3.34 24.13
N ILE A 104 2.83 2.04 24.43
CA ILE A 104 2.82 0.97 23.40
C ILE A 104 1.57 1.07 22.53
N VAL A 105 0.39 1.18 23.13
CA VAL A 105 -0.88 1.27 22.38
C VAL A 105 -0.94 2.52 21.52
N SER A 106 -0.53 3.69 22.04
CA SER A 106 -0.44 4.92 21.24
C SER A 106 0.56 4.80 20.08
N GLY A 107 1.69 4.11 20.29
CA GLY A 107 2.64 3.80 19.23
C GLY A 107 2.00 2.96 18.12
N ILE A 108 1.30 1.89 18.49
CA ILE A 108 0.57 1.02 17.55
C ILE A 108 -0.48 1.82 16.77
N GLN A 109 -1.28 2.66 17.44
CA GLN A 109 -2.30 3.50 16.79
C GLN A 109 -1.67 4.48 15.78
N THR A 110 -0.54 5.08 16.13
CA THR A 110 0.20 5.99 15.26
C THR A 110 0.70 5.25 14.02
N SER A 111 1.35 4.09 14.19
CA SER A 111 1.82 3.26 13.08
C SER A 111 0.67 2.77 12.19
N ALA A 112 -0.45 2.36 12.77
CA ALA A 112 -1.63 1.93 12.00
C ALA A 112 -2.21 3.08 11.16
N THR A 113 -2.20 4.30 11.69
CA THR A 113 -2.63 5.49 10.95
C THR A 113 -1.67 5.80 9.79
N GLN A 114 -0.36 5.73 10.03
CA GLN A 114 0.66 5.92 8.99
C GLN A 114 0.54 4.87 7.87
N ILE A 115 0.36 3.59 8.23
CA ILE A 115 0.14 2.49 7.27
C ILE A 115 -1.11 2.76 6.44
N ARG A 116 -2.21 3.19 7.07
CA ARG A 116 -3.46 3.52 6.35
C ARG A 116 -3.26 4.64 5.35
N SER A 117 -2.54 5.71 5.73
CA SER A 117 -2.23 6.81 4.83
C SER A 117 -1.36 6.35 3.66
N ALA A 118 -0.29 5.59 3.92
CA ALA A 118 0.58 5.05 2.87
C ALA A 118 -0.18 4.11 1.92
N ALA A 119 -1.07 3.25 2.44
CA ALA A 119 -1.90 2.38 1.62
C ALA A 119 -2.87 3.17 0.72
N SER A 120 -3.42 4.28 1.23
CA SER A 120 -4.28 5.17 0.42
C SER A 120 -3.49 5.87 -0.69
N GLU A 121 -2.25 6.27 -0.43
CA GLU A 121 -1.36 6.87 -1.43
C GLU A 121 -0.96 5.86 -2.51
N ILE A 122 -0.63 4.63 -2.12
CA ILE A 122 -0.37 3.52 -3.07
C ILE A 122 -1.60 3.25 -3.94
N ALA A 123 -2.79 3.19 -3.36
CA ALA A 123 -4.02 2.95 -4.11
C ALA A 123 -4.29 4.06 -5.14
N ALA A 124 -4.08 5.33 -4.75
CA ALA A 124 -4.21 6.46 -5.66
C ALA A 124 -3.16 6.40 -6.79
N GLY A 125 -1.90 6.11 -6.46
CA GLY A 125 -0.83 5.95 -7.44
C GLY A 125 -1.06 4.78 -8.41
N ASN A 126 -1.63 3.67 -7.92
CA ASN A 126 -1.97 2.53 -8.76
C ASN A 126 -3.11 2.84 -9.74
N ASN A 127 -4.10 3.64 -9.34
CA ASN A 127 -5.15 4.11 -10.23
C ASN A 127 -4.59 5.03 -11.34
N ASP A 128 -3.71 5.98 -10.99
CA ASP A 128 -3.03 6.82 -11.99
C ASP A 128 -2.20 5.98 -12.98
N LEU A 129 -1.43 5.01 -12.46
CA LEU A 129 -0.65 4.11 -13.28
C LEU A 129 -1.54 3.29 -14.22
N SER A 130 -2.63 2.72 -13.72
CA SER A 130 -3.59 1.96 -14.54
C SER A 130 -4.15 2.82 -15.67
N GLN A 131 -4.58 4.04 -15.38
CA GLN A 131 -5.10 4.97 -16.39
C GLN A 131 -4.03 5.31 -17.45
N ARG A 132 -2.79 5.53 -17.03
CA ARG A 132 -1.67 5.79 -17.96
C ARG A 132 -1.33 4.55 -18.80
N THR A 133 -1.40 3.35 -18.23
CA THR A 133 -1.20 2.09 -18.96
C THR A 133 -2.30 1.87 -19.99
N GLU A 134 -3.56 2.15 -19.66
CA GLU A 134 -4.69 2.12 -20.61
C GLU A 134 -4.49 3.12 -21.76
N GLN A 135 -4.11 4.36 -21.44
CA GLN A 135 -3.81 5.37 -22.46
C GLN A 135 -2.62 4.95 -23.35
N GLN A 136 -1.58 4.37 -22.77
CA GLN A 136 -0.43 3.88 -23.51
C GLN A 136 -0.81 2.71 -24.44
N ALA A 137 -1.67 1.81 -23.98
CA ALA A 137 -2.20 0.74 -24.81
C ALA A 137 -2.98 1.29 -26.01
N ALA A 138 -3.85 2.28 -25.79
CA ALA A 138 -4.59 2.94 -26.87
C ALA A 138 -3.66 3.61 -27.90
N ASN A 139 -2.61 4.31 -27.44
CA ASN A 139 -1.62 4.93 -28.34
C ASN A 139 -0.84 3.88 -29.14
N LEU A 140 -0.56 2.71 -28.55
CA LEU A 140 0.09 1.60 -29.25
C LEU A 140 -0.83 0.97 -30.30
N GLU A 141 -2.13 0.86 -30.02
CA GLU A 141 -3.13 0.42 -31.02
C GLU A 141 -3.19 1.39 -32.21
N GLU A 142 -3.21 2.69 -31.97
CA GLU A 142 -3.19 3.70 -33.04
C GLU A 142 -1.89 3.65 -33.86
N THR A 143 -0.76 3.43 -33.19
CA THR A 143 0.55 3.25 -33.85
C THR A 143 0.55 1.99 -34.72
N ALA A 144 -0.01 0.88 -34.22
CA ALA A 144 -0.12 -0.37 -34.97
C ALA A 144 -1.01 -0.20 -36.21
N ALA A 145 -2.16 0.44 -36.08
CA ALA A 145 -3.05 0.75 -37.20
C ALA A 145 -2.35 1.64 -38.25
N SER A 146 -1.63 2.67 -37.81
CA SER A 146 -0.83 3.52 -38.70
C SER A 146 0.26 2.73 -39.44
N MET A 147 0.89 1.76 -38.76
CA MET A 147 1.89 0.88 -39.39
C MET A 147 1.27 -0.07 -40.42
N GLU A 148 0.03 -0.53 -40.21
CA GLU A 148 -0.72 -1.32 -41.20
C GLU A 148 -1.02 -0.49 -42.46
N GLU A 149 -1.49 0.75 -42.30
CA GLU A 149 -1.75 1.66 -43.42
C GLU A 149 -0.47 2.01 -44.19
N LEU A 150 0.63 2.27 -43.49
CA LEU A 150 1.94 2.48 -44.11
C LEU A 150 2.40 1.25 -44.89
N THR A 151 2.25 0.06 -44.31
CA THR A 151 2.61 -1.20 -44.98
C THR A 151 1.78 -1.40 -46.25
N PHE A 152 0.49 -1.10 -46.21
CA PHE A 152 -0.38 -1.13 -47.39
C PHE A 152 0.11 -0.17 -48.48
N THR A 153 0.41 1.07 -48.11
CA THR A 153 0.90 2.11 -49.04
C THR A 153 2.24 1.73 -49.66
N VAL A 154 3.16 1.17 -48.87
CA VAL A 154 4.46 0.68 -49.36
C VAL A 154 4.27 -0.45 -50.38
N LYS A 155 3.36 -1.40 -50.10
CA LYS A 155 3.04 -2.49 -51.04
C LYS A 155 2.46 -1.95 -52.35
N GLN A 156 1.58 -0.95 -52.27
CA GLN A 156 1.00 -0.31 -53.45
C GLN A 156 2.07 0.42 -54.27
N ASN A 157 2.97 1.16 -53.63
CA ASN A 157 4.09 1.82 -54.29
C ASN A 157 5.03 0.82 -54.97
N ALA A 158 5.30 -0.33 -54.36
CA ALA A 158 6.10 -1.38 -54.97
C ALA A 158 5.43 -1.95 -56.24
N GLU A 159 4.11 -2.18 -56.23
CA GLU A 159 3.40 -2.64 -57.44
C GLU A 159 3.35 -1.56 -58.52
N HIS A 160 3.13 -0.30 -58.16
CA HIS A 160 3.20 0.83 -59.10
C HIS A 160 4.58 0.95 -59.75
N ALA A 161 5.66 0.81 -58.98
CA ALA A 161 7.02 0.80 -59.51
C ALA A 161 7.24 -0.38 -60.47
N ARG A 162 6.68 -1.56 -60.16
CA ARG A 162 6.74 -2.74 -61.03
C ARG A 162 5.99 -2.51 -62.34
N GLN A 163 4.80 -1.94 -62.30
CA GLN A 163 4.01 -1.60 -63.50
C GLN A 163 4.70 -0.52 -64.34
N ALA A 164 5.23 0.54 -63.72
CA ALA A 164 5.98 1.58 -64.41
C ALA A 164 7.21 1.01 -65.13
N ASN A 165 7.93 0.07 -64.48
CA ASN A 165 9.06 -0.61 -65.10
C ASN A 165 8.63 -1.46 -66.31
N GLN A 166 7.51 -2.19 -66.22
CA GLN A 166 6.98 -2.94 -67.37
C GLN A 166 6.57 -2.03 -68.53
N LEU A 167 5.94 -0.90 -68.23
CA LEU A 167 5.57 0.09 -69.25
C LEU A 167 6.80 0.69 -69.92
N ALA A 168 7.85 1.00 -69.16
CA ALA A 168 9.11 1.51 -69.69
C ALA A 168 9.81 0.49 -70.61
N ILE A 169 9.80 -0.81 -70.25
CA ILE A 169 10.31 -1.88 -71.11
C ILE A 169 9.51 -1.94 -72.43
N GLY A 170 8.17 -1.93 -72.35
CA GLY A 170 7.32 -1.93 -73.55
C GLY A 170 7.55 -0.71 -74.45
N ALA A 171 7.73 0.48 -73.87
CA ALA A 171 8.06 1.69 -74.62
C ALA A 171 9.44 1.59 -75.30
N ALA A 172 10.43 1.00 -74.62
CA ALA A 172 11.75 0.76 -75.20
C ALA A 172 11.70 -0.23 -76.38
N ASP A 173 10.88 -1.29 -76.27
CA ASP A 173 10.68 -2.26 -77.35
C ASP A 173 10.03 -1.61 -78.59
N VAL A 174 9.01 -0.77 -78.39
CA VAL A 174 8.36 -0.01 -79.47
C VAL A 174 9.34 0.97 -80.11
N ALA A 175 10.13 1.69 -79.31
CA ALA A 175 11.15 2.60 -79.81
C ALA A 175 12.23 1.86 -80.63
N SER A 176 12.64 0.67 -80.20
CA SER A 176 13.59 -0.19 -80.93
C SER A 176 13.03 -0.64 -82.29
N HIS A 177 11.78 -1.11 -82.31
CA HIS A 177 11.09 -1.44 -83.57
C HIS A 177 10.96 -0.22 -84.48
N GLY A 178 10.56 0.94 -83.95
CA GLY A 178 10.51 2.20 -84.70
C GLY A 178 11.86 2.57 -85.30
N GLY A 179 12.95 2.42 -84.54
CA GLY A 179 14.32 2.60 -85.01
C GLY A 179 14.67 1.68 -86.18
N SER A 180 14.26 0.41 -86.13
CA SER A 180 14.48 -0.54 -87.24
C SER A 180 13.74 -0.14 -88.52
N VAL A 181 12.49 0.35 -88.39
CA VAL A 181 11.69 0.84 -89.51
C VAL A 181 12.33 2.09 -90.13
N VAL A 182 12.77 3.04 -89.30
CA VAL A 182 13.47 4.24 -89.77
C VAL A 182 14.76 3.87 -90.50
N ALA A 183 15.54 2.90 -89.99
CA ALA A 183 16.74 2.40 -90.65
C ALA A 183 16.41 1.83 -92.05
N GLN A 184 15.33 1.06 -92.16
CA GLN A 184 14.87 0.53 -93.45
C GLN A 184 14.43 1.63 -94.42
N VAL A 185 13.78 2.69 -93.92
CA VAL A 185 13.43 3.88 -94.73
C VAL A 185 14.69 4.58 -95.24
N VAL A 186 15.72 4.75 -94.40
CA VAL A 186 17.01 5.35 -94.80
C VAL A 186 17.69 4.51 -95.88
N THR A 187 17.75 3.18 -95.72
CA THR A 187 18.28 2.27 -96.76
C THR A 187 17.51 2.41 -98.07
N THR A 188 16.18 2.49 -98.01
CA THR A 188 15.33 2.66 -99.20
C THR A 188 15.60 4.01 -99.89
N MET A 189 15.70 5.10 -99.13
CA MET A 189 16.03 6.42 -99.66
C MET A 189 17.42 6.47 -100.31
N SER A 190 18.41 5.79 -99.73
CA SER A 190 19.73 5.65 -100.36
C SER A 190 19.66 4.85 -101.67
N GLY A 191 18.82 3.81 -101.75
CA GLY A 191 18.55 3.09 -103.00
C GLY A 191 17.88 3.97 -104.07
N ILE A 192 16.93 4.83 -103.66
CA ILE A 192 16.28 5.82 -104.55
C ILE A 192 17.30 6.84 -105.06
N GLU A 193 18.17 7.36 -104.20
CA GLU A 193 19.25 8.28 -104.57
C GLU A 193 20.18 7.64 -105.61
N SER A 194 20.64 6.41 -105.36
CA SER A 194 21.49 5.66 -106.30
C SER A 194 20.82 5.45 -107.66
N SER A 195 19.53 5.10 -107.66
CA SER A 195 18.74 4.92 -108.89
C SER A 195 18.56 6.24 -109.64
N SER A 196 18.29 7.33 -108.94
CA SER A 196 18.17 8.67 -109.51
C SER A 196 19.48 9.13 -110.15
N LYS A 197 20.63 8.81 -109.54
CA LYS A 197 21.95 9.10 -110.10
C LYS A 197 22.22 8.31 -111.39
N LYS A 198 21.85 7.03 -111.45
CA LYS A 198 21.92 6.23 -112.69
C LYS A 198 21.02 6.79 -113.79
N ILE A 199 19.80 7.24 -113.45
CA ILE A 199 18.91 7.91 -114.42
C ILE A 199 19.57 9.18 -114.95
N ALA A 200 20.17 10.00 -114.09
CA ALA A 200 20.89 11.20 -114.50
C ALA A 200 22.10 10.89 -115.41
N GLU A 201 22.85 9.82 -115.14
CA GLU A 201 23.92 9.34 -116.01
C GLU A 201 23.38 8.91 -117.39
N ILE A 202 22.24 8.21 -117.45
CA ILE A 202 21.58 7.83 -118.71
C ILE A 202 21.11 9.07 -119.48
N ILE A 203 20.48 10.03 -118.81
CA ILE A 203 20.05 11.29 -119.44
C ILE A 203 21.27 12.03 -120.01
N SER A 204 22.39 12.09 -119.28
CA SER A 204 23.64 12.68 -119.75
C SER A 204 24.19 12.00 -121.00
N VAL A 205 24.10 10.66 -121.09
CA VAL A 205 24.45 9.91 -122.31
C VAL A 205 23.48 10.21 -123.45
N ILE A 206 22.18 10.33 -123.18
CA ILE A 206 21.17 10.68 -124.19
C ILE A 206 21.42 12.09 -124.76
N ASP A 207 21.67 13.08 -123.90
CA ASP A 207 22.03 14.45 -124.31
C ASP A 207 23.36 14.49 -125.09
N GLY A 208 24.28 13.56 -124.82
CA GLY A 208 25.53 13.43 -125.57
C GLY A 208 25.39 12.76 -126.95
N ILE A 209 24.25 12.13 -127.25
CA ILE A 209 23.92 11.48 -128.54
C ILE A 209 23.03 12.38 -129.43
N ALA A 210 22.29 13.31 -128.83
CA ALA A 210 21.47 14.31 -129.51
C ALA A 210 22.30 15.42 -130.17
#